data_AF-A0A935D4N8-F1
#
_entry.id   AF-A0A935D4N8-F1
#
_cell.length_a   1.000
_cell.length_b   1.000
_cell.length_c   1.000
_cell.angle_alpha   90.00
_cell.angle_beta   90.00
_cell.angle_gamma   90.00
#
_symmetry.space_group_name_H-M   'P 1'
#
loop_
_entity.id
_entity.type
_entity.pdbx_description
1 polymer ?
#
loop_
_entity_poly.entity_id
_entity_poly.type
_entity_poly.pdbx_seq_one_letter_code
_entity_poly.pdbx_strand_id
1 'polypeptide(L)'
;MRKERPIEVRPLTKDRIVLVAASDHPLVKRKRVVPEDLADLALIGFEGESAIRPLIDKALREARVEVNVVMEVRSIAAILRLVESTGSSAFVSELGAEGRPVIDVRGLRIERDLGLVTRRGRPISAAARAFAAELAKRGATRA
;
A
#
# COMPACT_ATOMS: atom_id res chain seq x y z
N MET A 1 18.81 -15.26 23.56
CA MET A 1 19.15 -15.46 22.13
C MET A 1 17.95 -16.07 21.41
N ARG A 2 17.13 -15.28 20.70
CA ARG A 2 15.99 -15.81 19.93
C ARG A 2 16.57 -16.66 18.78
N LYS A 3 16.38 -17.98 18.81
CA LYS A 3 16.65 -18.85 17.65
C LYS A 3 15.86 -18.30 16.47
N GLU A 4 16.53 -17.71 15.48
CA GLU A 4 15.93 -17.41 14.20
C GLU A 4 15.39 -18.72 13.63
N ARG A 5 14.06 -18.83 13.58
CA ARG A 5 13.42 -19.98 12.97
C ARG A 5 13.61 -19.80 11.47
N PRO A 6 14.32 -20.70 10.76
CA PRO A 6 14.54 -20.51 9.34
C PRO A 6 13.17 -20.49 8.65
N ILE A 7 12.92 -19.42 7.89
CA ILE A 7 11.72 -19.25 7.08
C ILE A 7 12.07 -19.42 5.61
N GLU A 8 11.10 -19.88 4.83
CA GLU A 8 11.14 -19.86 3.37
C GLU A 8 10.12 -18.83 2.89
N VAL A 9 10.55 -17.94 2.00
CA VAL A 9 9.70 -16.92 1.40
C VAL A 9 9.61 -17.20 -0.09
N ARG A 10 8.39 -17.36 -0.59
CA ARG A 10 8.10 -17.51 -2.03
C ARG A 10 7.42 -16.23 -2.53
N PRO A 11 7.92 -15.58 -3.59
CA PRO A 11 7.25 -14.43 -4.18
C PRO A 11 5.80 -14.76 -4.55
N LEU A 12 4.88 -13.82 -4.29
CA LEU A 12 3.46 -13.99 -4.58
C LEU A 12 2.98 -13.00 -5.63
N THR A 13 3.17 -11.70 -5.38
CA THR A 13 2.74 -10.63 -6.28
C THR A 13 3.40 -9.31 -5.87
N LYS A 14 3.25 -8.29 -6.71
CA LYS A 14 3.62 -6.91 -6.35
C LYS A 14 2.39 -6.15 -5.90
N ASP A 15 2.56 -5.35 -4.86
CA ASP A 15 1.53 -4.44 -4.37
C ASP A 15 2.00 -3.00 -4.57
N ARG A 16 1.18 -2.20 -5.25
CA ARG A 16 1.43 -0.78 -5.43
C ARG A 16 0.83 -0.01 -4.26
N ILE A 17 1.56 0.96 -3.76
CA ILE A 17 1.03 1.94 -2.81
C ILE A 17 0.62 3.16 -3.62
N VAL A 18 -0.67 3.45 -3.64
CA VAL A 18 -1.31 4.41 -4.55
C VAL A 18 -1.96 5.54 -3.77
N LEU A 19 -2.04 6.71 -4.40
CA LEU A 19 -2.77 7.85 -3.84
C LEU A 19 -4.26 7.69 -4.09
N VAL A 20 -5.05 7.81 -3.05
CA VAL A 20 -6.51 7.88 -3.10
C VAL A 20 -6.99 9.19 -2.49
N ALA A 21 -8.09 9.72 -3.01
CA ALA A 21 -8.74 10.92 -2.51
C ALA A 21 -10.26 10.74 -2.58
N ALA A 22 -11.00 11.66 -1.96
CA ALA A 22 -12.46 11.70 -2.10
C ALA A 22 -12.85 11.78 -3.59
N SER A 23 -14.00 11.20 -3.94
CA SER A 23 -14.41 11.07 -5.36
C SER A 23 -14.60 12.42 -6.07
N ASP A 24 -14.88 13.49 -5.32
CA ASP A 24 -15.04 14.85 -5.83
C ASP A 24 -13.74 15.68 -5.81
N HIS A 25 -12.64 15.12 -5.27
CA HIS A 25 -11.37 15.82 -5.12
C HIS A 25 -10.80 16.25 -6.49
N PRO A 26 -10.28 17.50 -6.63
CA PRO A 26 -9.84 18.02 -7.93
C PRO A 26 -8.79 17.16 -8.65
N LEU A 27 -7.88 16.52 -7.91
CA LEU A 27 -6.86 15.66 -8.48
C LEU A 27 -7.42 14.39 -9.15
N VAL A 28 -8.59 13.89 -8.73
CA VAL A 28 -9.23 12.72 -9.34
C VAL A 28 -9.62 13.00 -10.79
N LYS A 29 -9.96 14.25 -11.11
CA LYS A 29 -10.40 14.67 -12.46
C LYS A 29 -9.23 15.06 -13.36
N ARG A 30 -8.00 15.14 -12.84
CA ARG A 30 -6.83 15.54 -13.62
C ARG A 30 -6.31 14.36 -14.44
N LYS A 31 -6.04 14.60 -15.72
CA LYS A 31 -5.43 13.60 -16.63
C LYS A 31 -3.98 13.28 -16.31
N ARG A 32 -3.28 14.19 -15.63
CA ARG A 32 -1.88 14.05 -15.23
C ARG A 32 -1.71 14.70 -13.87
N VAL A 33 -1.17 13.95 -12.93
CA VAL A 33 -0.73 14.43 -11.61
C VAL A 33 0.75 14.12 -11.51
N VAL A 34 1.54 15.09 -11.04
CA VAL A 34 2.99 14.96 -10.81
C VAL A 34 3.28 15.15 -9.32
N PRO A 35 4.47 14.78 -8.80
CA PRO A 35 4.75 14.86 -7.36
C PRO A 35 4.54 16.27 -6.79
N GLU A 36 4.87 17.31 -7.55
CA GLU A 36 4.73 18.71 -7.15
C GLU A 36 3.25 19.10 -6.90
N ASP A 37 2.29 18.43 -7.54
CA ASP A 37 0.85 18.64 -7.29
C ASP A 37 0.41 18.16 -5.89
N LEU A 38 1.26 17.39 -5.19
CA LEU A 38 0.97 16.90 -3.84
C LEU A 38 1.50 17.83 -2.74
N ALA A 39 2.21 18.91 -3.11
CA ALA A 39 2.71 19.87 -2.14
C ALA A 39 1.57 20.41 -1.25
N ASP A 40 1.80 20.43 0.06
CA ASP A 40 0.85 20.88 1.08
C ASP A 40 -0.48 20.13 1.15
N LEU A 41 -0.61 19.02 0.41
CA LEU A 41 -1.84 18.24 0.38
C LEU A 41 -2.11 17.63 1.76
N ALA A 42 -3.35 17.80 2.25
CA ALA A 42 -3.80 17.22 3.49
C ALA A 42 -3.87 15.68 3.37
N LEU A 43 -3.03 15.00 4.14
CA LEU A 43 -2.82 13.57 4.05
C LEU A 43 -3.23 12.86 5.35
N ILE A 44 -3.99 11.79 5.19
CA ILE A 44 -4.20 10.80 6.25
C ILE A 44 -3.12 9.74 6.10
N GLY A 45 -2.21 9.71 7.06
CA GLY A 45 -1.07 8.79 7.08
C GLY A 45 -1.37 7.49 7.82
N PHE A 46 -0.49 6.52 7.63
CA PHE A 46 -0.36 5.41 8.57
C PHE A 46 0.49 5.85 9.77
N GLU A 47 0.12 5.37 10.96
CA GLU A 47 0.98 5.51 12.15
C GLU A 47 2.36 4.86 11.98
N GLY A 48 3.31 5.25 12.83
CA GLY A 48 4.73 4.88 12.71
C GLY A 48 5.06 3.37 12.74
N GLU A 49 4.20 2.51 13.27
CA GLU A 49 4.42 1.05 13.29
C GLU A 49 4.12 0.37 11.94
N SER A 50 3.61 1.11 10.95
CA SER A 50 3.23 0.58 9.64
C SER A 50 4.44 0.24 8.76
N ALA A 51 4.43 -0.97 8.19
CA ALA A 51 5.46 -1.42 7.24
C ALA A 51 5.53 -0.59 5.95
N ILE A 52 4.47 0.14 5.59
CA ILE A 52 4.43 0.94 4.35
C ILE A 52 4.74 2.42 4.57
N ARG A 53 4.68 2.91 5.81
CA ARG A 53 5.00 4.31 6.13
C ARG A 53 6.43 4.69 5.69
N PRO A 54 7.48 3.90 6.00
CA PRO A 54 8.83 4.21 5.51
C PRO A 54 8.96 4.23 3.99
N LEU A 55 8.17 3.43 3.27
CA LEU A 55 8.17 3.39 1.80
C LEU A 55 7.59 4.70 1.24
N ILE A 56 6.48 5.17 1.82
CA ILE A 56 5.84 6.43 1.45
C ILE A 56 6.77 7.60 1.74
N ASP A 57 7.30 7.68 2.97
CA ASP A 57 8.19 8.77 3.39
C ASP A 57 9.46 8.83 2.53
N LYS A 58 10.02 7.67 2.18
CA LYS A 58 11.19 7.59 1.28
C LYS A 58 10.84 8.14 -0.10
N ALA A 59 9.73 7.72 -0.68
CA ALA A 59 9.35 8.13 -2.03
C ALA A 59 9.03 9.63 -2.10
N LEU A 60 8.31 10.18 -1.13
CA LEU A 60 8.02 11.62 -1.05
C LEU A 60 9.31 12.44 -0.90
N ARG A 61 10.24 11.99 -0.05
CA ARG A 61 11.55 12.62 0.12
C ARG A 61 12.40 12.58 -1.14
N GLU A 62 12.45 11.45 -1.84
CA GLU A 62 13.19 11.33 -3.12
C GLU A 62 12.59 12.22 -4.21
N ALA A 63 11.27 12.38 -4.22
CA ALA A 63 10.56 13.31 -5.10
C ALA A 63 10.65 14.78 -4.65
N ARG A 64 11.25 15.07 -3.49
CA ARG A 64 11.36 16.42 -2.88
C ARG A 64 10.00 17.09 -2.66
N VAL A 65 9.02 16.31 -2.22
CA VAL A 65 7.67 16.79 -1.94
C VAL A 65 7.39 16.68 -0.45
N GLU A 66 6.85 17.75 0.12
CA GLU A 66 6.32 17.77 1.48
C GLU A 66 4.80 17.75 1.44
N VAL A 67 4.20 16.88 2.25
CA VAL A 67 2.75 16.75 2.43
C VAL A 67 2.39 17.11 3.86
N ASN A 68 1.14 17.52 4.09
CA ASN A 68 0.67 17.84 5.43
C ASN A 68 -0.07 16.63 6.04
N VAL A 69 0.61 15.84 6.88
CA VAL A 69 -0.03 14.71 7.58
C VAL A 69 -0.94 15.26 8.69
N VAL A 70 -2.24 15.32 8.42
CA VAL A 70 -3.26 15.88 9.33
C VAL A 70 -3.80 14.85 10.33
N MET A 71 -3.61 13.56 10.06
CA MET A 71 -4.10 12.46 10.88
C MET A 71 -3.32 11.18 10.62
N GLU A 72 -3.17 10.33 11.62
CA GLU A 72 -2.58 9.00 11.49
C GLU A 72 -3.55 7.90 11.98
N VAL A 73 -3.64 6.81 11.23
CA VAL A 73 -4.57 5.70 11.49
C VAL A 73 -3.98 4.34 11.12
N ARG A 74 -4.47 3.28 11.76
CA ARG A 74 -3.94 1.91 11.64
C ARG A 74 -4.47 1.11 10.44
N SER A 75 -5.70 1.37 10.02
CA SER A 75 -6.43 0.50 9.08
C SER A 75 -6.74 1.22 7.77
N ILE A 76 -6.51 0.54 6.64
CA ILE A 76 -6.91 1.02 5.32
C ILE A 76 -8.41 1.32 5.30
N ALA A 77 -9.26 0.45 5.82
CA ALA A 77 -10.71 0.69 5.83
C ALA A 77 -11.09 1.98 6.59
N ALA A 78 -10.37 2.33 7.66
CA ALA A 78 -10.60 3.58 8.39
C ALA A 78 -10.12 4.80 7.59
N ILE A 79 -8.89 4.72 7.03
CA ILE A 79 -8.33 5.74 6.15
C ILE A 79 -9.32 6.08 5.03
N LEU A 80 -9.81 5.04 4.35
CA LEU A 80 -10.66 5.21 3.19
C LEU A 80 -12.05 5.81 3.51
N ARG A 81 -12.55 5.64 4.75
CA ARG A 81 -13.76 6.33 5.21
C ARG A 81 -13.49 7.80 5.51
N LEU A 82 -12.35 8.09 6.13
CA LEU A 82 -11.96 9.45 6.48
C LEU A 82 -11.59 10.29 5.25
N VAL A 83 -10.96 9.68 4.24
CA VAL A 83 -10.70 10.31 2.93
C VAL A 83 -11.99 10.87 2.35
N GLU A 84 -13.05 10.07 2.26
CA GLU A 84 -14.35 10.49 1.74
C GLU A 84 -15.04 11.55 2.63
N SER A 85 -14.89 11.48 3.95
CA SER A 85 -15.60 12.40 4.86
C SER A 85 -14.89 13.73 5.10
N THR A 86 -13.57 13.81 4.87
CA THR A 86 -12.76 15.00 5.19
C THR A 86 -12.24 15.73 3.96
N GLY A 87 -12.31 15.12 2.78
CA GLY A 87 -11.67 15.64 1.57
C GLY A 87 -10.14 15.52 1.56
N SER A 88 -9.54 14.89 2.58
CA SER A 88 -8.10 14.59 2.61
C SER A 88 -7.77 13.45 1.64
N SER A 89 -6.49 13.29 1.29
CA SER A 89 -6.01 12.14 0.51
C SER A 89 -5.20 11.18 1.39
N ALA A 90 -4.90 9.99 0.88
CA ALA A 90 -4.04 9.03 1.56
C ALA A 90 -3.27 8.17 0.57
N PHE A 91 -2.09 7.71 0.97
CA PHE A 91 -1.42 6.61 0.29
C PHE A 91 -1.87 5.29 0.92
N VAL A 92 -2.34 4.33 0.12
CA VAL A 92 -2.80 3.00 0.58
C VAL A 92 -2.34 1.90 -0.37
N SER A 93 -2.37 0.63 0.08
CA SER A 93 -2.23 -0.50 -0.84
C SER A 93 -3.37 -0.49 -1.86
N GLU A 94 -3.04 -0.64 -3.13
CA GLU A 94 -4.02 -0.71 -4.21
C GLU A 94 -4.95 -1.91 -4.04
N LEU A 95 -4.41 -3.04 -3.56
CA LEU A 95 -5.21 -4.23 -3.24
C LEU A 95 -6.29 -3.95 -2.18
N GLY A 96 -6.06 -2.95 -1.33
CA GLY A 96 -6.97 -2.50 -0.29
C GLY A 96 -7.78 -1.26 -0.64
N ALA A 97 -7.66 -0.69 -1.84
CA ALA A 97 -8.35 0.56 -2.21
C ALA A 97 -9.87 0.41 -2.42
N GLU A 98 -10.39 -0.82 -2.43
CA GLU A 98 -11.82 -1.16 -2.55
C GLU A 98 -12.52 -0.50 -3.76
N GLY A 99 -11.81 -0.38 -4.89
CA GLY A 99 -12.36 0.19 -6.13
C GLY A 99 -12.50 1.71 -6.15
N ARG A 100 -11.95 2.42 -5.15
CA ARG A 100 -11.90 3.88 -5.15
C ARG A 100 -11.04 4.42 -6.30
N PRO A 101 -11.32 5.65 -6.78
CA PRO A 101 -10.49 6.28 -7.79
C PRO A 101 -9.03 6.38 -7.32
N VAL A 102 -8.14 5.78 -8.10
CA VAL A 102 -6.69 5.86 -7.87
C VAL A 102 -6.14 7.03 -8.68
N ILE A 103 -5.37 7.88 -8.01
CA ILE A 103 -4.64 8.98 -8.64
C ILE A 103 -3.24 8.48 -9.00
N ASP A 104 -2.97 8.33 -10.30
CA ASP A 104 -1.63 7.98 -10.79
C ASP A 104 -0.72 9.21 -10.76
N VAL A 105 0.21 9.23 -9.81
CA VAL A 105 1.18 10.32 -9.64
C VAL A 105 2.42 9.98 -10.45
N ARG A 106 2.52 10.55 -11.65
CA ARG A 106 3.59 10.26 -12.59
C ARG A 106 4.93 10.73 -12.05
N GLY A 107 5.83 9.79 -11.80
CA GLY A 107 7.15 10.07 -11.21
C GLY A 107 7.26 9.67 -9.74
N LEU A 108 6.16 9.22 -9.13
CA LEU A 108 6.12 8.68 -7.78
C LEU A 108 5.62 7.23 -7.80
N ARG A 109 6.55 6.27 -7.92
CA ARG A 109 6.24 4.84 -7.94
C ARG A 109 6.64 4.19 -6.63
N ILE A 110 5.66 3.70 -5.88
CA ILE A 110 5.85 3.05 -4.57
C ILE A 110 5.33 1.62 -4.68
N GLU A 111 6.23 0.65 -4.51
CA GLU A 111 5.89 -0.77 -4.64
C GLU A 111 6.54 -1.59 -3.53
N ARG A 112 5.91 -2.73 -3.25
CA ARG A 112 6.48 -3.77 -2.39
C ARG A 112 6.19 -5.16 -2.95
N ASP A 113 7.10 -6.09 -2.68
CA ASP A 113 6.88 -7.49 -2.98
C ASP A 113 6.10 -8.14 -1.82
N LEU A 114 5.02 -8.81 -2.16
CA LEU A 114 4.29 -9.69 -1.25
C LEU A 114 4.76 -11.13 -1.47
N GLY A 115 4.92 -11.88 -0.38
CA GLY A 115 5.41 -13.25 -0.41
C GLY A 115 4.64 -14.19 0.52
N LEU A 116 4.60 -15.46 0.15
CA LEU A 116 4.12 -16.54 1.01
C LEU A 116 5.27 -17.00 1.91
N VAL A 117 5.05 -16.96 3.22
CA VAL A 117 6.05 -17.34 4.23
C VAL A 117 5.67 -18.68 4.86
N THR A 118 6.61 -19.62 4.85
CA THR A 118 6.49 -20.91 5.55
C THR A 118 7.67 -21.13 6.49
N ARG A 119 7.52 -22.02 7.48
CA ARG A 119 8.65 -22.46 8.31
C ARG A 119 9.45 -23.51 7.55
N ARG A 120 10.76 -23.29 7.40
CA ARG A 120 11.68 -24.24 6.79
C ARG A 120 11.72 -25.54 7.59
N GLY A 121 11.72 -26.66 6.88
CA GLY A 121 11.83 -27.99 7.48
C GLY A 121 10.61 -28.47 8.26
N ARG A 122 9.49 -27.73 8.25
CA ARG A 122 8.23 -28.17 8.86
C ARG A 122 7.20 -28.50 7.77
N PRO A 123 6.67 -29.74 7.72
CA PRO A 123 5.57 -30.06 6.82
C PRO A 123 4.38 -29.13 7.06
N ILE A 124 3.80 -28.61 5.98
CA ILE A 124 2.54 -27.85 6.02
C ILE A 124 1.35 -28.80 5.78
N SER A 125 0.20 -28.49 6.37
CA SER A 125 -1.01 -29.30 6.24
C SER A 125 -1.52 -29.35 4.80
N ALA A 126 -2.39 -30.31 4.48
CA ALA A 126 -3.05 -30.38 3.18
C ALA A 126 -3.83 -29.09 2.86
N ALA A 127 -4.56 -28.55 3.84
CA ALA A 127 -5.28 -27.29 3.71
C ALA A 127 -4.34 -26.11 3.43
N ALA A 128 -3.19 -26.01 4.14
CA ALA A 128 -2.21 -24.95 3.90
C ALA A 128 -1.57 -25.05 2.50
N ARG A 129 -1.31 -26.27 2.00
CA ARG A 129 -0.85 -26.47 0.61
C ARG A 129 -1.88 -26.01 -0.41
N ALA A 130 -3.14 -26.41 -0.22
CA ALA A 130 -4.22 -26.02 -1.11
C ALA A 130 -4.40 -24.50 -1.13
N PHE A 131 -4.36 -23.86 0.04
CA PHE A 131 -4.43 -22.40 0.16
C PHE A 131 -3.25 -21.70 -0.52
N ALA A 132 -2.01 -22.16 -0.29
CA ALA A 132 -0.83 -21.60 -0.94
C ALA A 132 -0.88 -21.74 -2.47
N ALA A 133 -1.37 -22.88 -2.97
CA ALA A 133 -1.56 -23.09 -4.40
C ALA A 133 -2.61 -22.15 -5.00
N GLU A 134 -3.73 -21.94 -4.31
CA GLU A 134 -4.78 -21.02 -4.76
C GLU A 134 -4.30 -19.55 -4.75
N LEU A 135 -3.58 -19.14 -3.70
CA LEU A 135 -2.96 -17.83 -3.65
C LEU A 135 -1.94 -17.63 -4.78
N ALA A 136 -1.09 -18.62 -5.05
CA ALA A 136 -0.09 -18.52 -6.12
C ALA A 136 -0.74 -18.31 -7.51
N LYS A 137 -1.88 -18.99 -7.78
CA LYS A 137 -2.64 -18.77 -9.03
C LYS A 137 -3.11 -17.32 -9.14
N ARG A 138 -3.71 -16.77 -8.08
CA ARG A 138 -4.29 -15.41 -8.07
C ARG A 138 -3.24 -14.31 -8.04
N GLY A 139 -2.12 -14.55 -7.34
CA GLY A 139 -1.00 -13.61 -7.25
C GLY A 139 -0.28 -13.42 -8.58
N ALA A 140 -0.15 -14.50 -9.37
CA ALA A 140 0.41 -14.45 -10.72
C ALA A 140 -0.48 -13.71 -11.73
N THR A 141 -1.80 -13.64 -11.51
CA THR A 141 -2.74 -12.94 -12.40
C THR A 141 -2.72 -11.42 -12.23
N ARG A 142 -2.13 -10.91 -11.14
CA ARG A 142 -2.09 -9.48 -10.81
C ARG A 142 -0.69 -8.86 -10.87
N ALA A 143 0.33 -9.63 -11.25
CA ALA A 143 1.72 -9.21 -11.33
C ALA A 143 2.08 -8.60 -12.69
#